data_AF-A0A0F4GDR7-F1
#
_entry.id   AF-A0A0F4GDR7-F1
#
_cell.length_a   1.000
_cell.length_b   1.000
_cell.length_c   1.000
_cell.angle_alpha   90.00
_cell.angle_beta   90.00
_cell.angle_gamma   90.00
#
_symmetry.space_group_name_H-M   'P 1'
#
loop_
_entity.id
_entity.type
_entity.pdbx_description
1 polymer ?
#
loop_
_entity_poly.entity_id
_entity_poly.type
_entity_poly.pdbx_seq_one_letter_code
_entity_poly.pdbx_strand_id
1 'polypeptide(L)'
;MSPHASQARSVYRRLLRELPARTPSLLANPSPMQKHIRADFSASTDSASLQHQATKPVERRLEEAEEYVKYLAGQRMYTTLIERYNPGMNMTEEDRVRLTARRVGMDLPIEVLNQMGKGRK
;
A
#
# COMPACT_ATOMS: atom_id res chain seq x y z
N MET A 1 19.76 29.80 8.22
CA MET A 1 19.64 28.39 7.78
C MET A 1 18.93 28.38 6.44
N SER A 2 19.43 27.66 5.43
CA SER A 2 18.80 27.64 4.09
C SER A 2 17.36 27.10 4.18
N PRO A 3 16.34 27.84 3.71
CA PRO A 3 14.93 27.42 3.83
C PRO A 3 14.67 26.06 3.16
N HIS A 4 15.31 25.81 2.02
CA HIS A 4 15.18 24.56 1.25
C HIS A 4 15.67 23.34 2.03
N ALA A 5 16.69 23.48 2.90
CA ALA A 5 17.18 22.34 3.69
C ALA A 5 16.16 21.87 4.74
N SER A 6 15.40 22.80 5.32
CA SER A 6 14.33 22.47 6.28
C SER A 6 13.13 21.81 5.58
N GLN A 7 12.75 22.34 4.41
CA GLN A 7 11.69 21.79 3.57
C GLN A 7 12.05 20.38 3.10
N ALA A 8 13.26 20.17 2.56
CA ALA A 8 13.76 18.88 2.11
C ALA A 8 13.67 17.81 3.21
N ARG A 9 14.10 18.14 4.44
CA ARG A 9 14.01 17.22 5.59
C ARG A 9 12.56 16.90 5.95
N SER A 10 11.66 17.87 5.86
CA SER A 10 10.24 17.65 6.15
C SER A 10 9.57 16.73 5.12
N VAL A 11 9.91 16.89 3.83
CA VAL A 11 9.38 16.09 2.73
C VAL A 11 9.96 14.68 2.79
N TYR A 12 11.28 14.55 3.01
CA TYR A 12 11.96 13.26 3.21
C TYR A 12 11.28 12.42 4.30
N ARG A 13 11.01 13.02 5.47
CA ARG A 13 10.34 12.32 6.58
C ARG A 13 8.90 11.93 6.26
N ARG A 14 8.17 12.78 5.53
CA ARG A 14 6.80 12.45 5.07
C ARG A 14 6.84 11.27 4.11
N LEU A 15 7.74 11.30 3.12
CA LEU A 15 7.89 10.25 2.11
C LEU A 15 8.27 8.90 2.74
N LEU A 16 9.19 8.89 3.71
CA LEU A 16 9.53 7.66 4.43
C LEU A 16 8.39 7.09 5.30
N ARG A 17 7.46 7.93 5.77
CA ARG A 17 6.31 7.49 6.58
C ARG A 17 5.16 6.93 5.75
N GLU A 18 5.05 7.34 4.48
CA GLU A 18 4.07 6.77 3.55
C GLU A 18 4.50 5.39 3.00
N LEU A 19 5.78 5.03 3.15
CA LEU A 19 6.23 3.69 2.79
C LEU A 19 5.70 2.64 3.77
N PRO A 20 5.28 1.45 3.30
CA PRO A 20 4.80 0.38 4.16
C PRO A 20 5.79 0.03 5.28
N ALA A 21 5.30 -0.02 6.52
CA ALA A 21 6.08 -0.51 7.64
C ALA A 21 6.42 -1.99 7.43
N ARG A 22 7.67 -2.38 7.65
CA ARG A 22 8.14 -3.76 7.48
C ARG A 22 8.57 -4.35 8.81
N THR A 23 8.33 -5.65 8.95
CA THR A 23 8.81 -6.51 10.02
C THR A 23 9.71 -7.60 9.43
N PRO A 24 10.95 -7.80 9.91
CA PRO A 24 11.62 -7.09 11.02
C PRO A 24 12.02 -5.64 10.68
N SER A 25 12.42 -4.89 11.72
CA SER A 25 12.60 -3.42 11.71
C SER A 25 13.34 -2.85 10.50
N LEU A 26 12.79 -1.75 9.96
CA LEU A 26 13.34 -0.95 8.85
C LEU A 26 14.76 -0.43 9.08
N LEU A 27 15.18 -0.26 10.35
CA LEU A 27 16.54 0.20 10.67
C LEU A 27 17.58 -0.89 10.47
N ALA A 28 17.19 -2.17 10.62
CA ALA A 28 18.12 -3.29 10.48
C ALA A 28 18.34 -3.64 8.99
N ASN A 29 17.28 -3.59 8.17
CA ASN A 29 17.34 -3.96 6.76
C ASN A 29 16.54 -2.97 5.89
N PRO A 30 17.11 -1.81 5.53
CA PRO A 30 16.42 -0.82 4.70
C PRO A 30 16.19 -1.38 3.29
N SER A 31 15.00 -1.16 2.74
CA SER A 31 14.65 -1.65 1.41
C SER A 31 15.51 -0.99 0.32
N PRO A 32 15.71 -1.64 -0.84
CA PRO A 32 16.41 -1.01 -1.96
C PRO A 32 15.82 0.36 -2.34
N MET A 33 14.50 0.50 -2.29
CA MET A 33 13.84 1.79 -2.51
C MET A 33 14.18 2.84 -1.44
N GLN A 34 14.20 2.47 -0.15
CA GLN A 34 14.58 3.40 0.92
C GLN A 34 16.05 3.84 0.79
N LYS A 35 16.94 2.93 0.38
CA LYS A 35 18.35 3.26 0.08
C LYS A 35 18.43 4.24 -1.08
N HIS A 36 17.67 3.99 -2.15
CA HIS A 36 17.63 4.87 -3.33
C HIS A 36 17.09 6.27 -3.00
N ILE A 37 15.97 6.37 -2.28
CA ILE A 37 15.43 7.64 -1.78
C ILE A 37 16.48 8.36 -0.93
N ARG A 38 17.14 7.65 0.00
CA ARG A 38 18.19 8.27 0.83
C ARG A 38 19.34 8.80 -0.02
N ALA A 39 19.78 8.05 -1.03
CA ALA A 39 20.84 8.44 -1.95
C ALA A 39 20.47 9.70 -2.76
N ASP A 40 19.21 9.82 -3.19
CA ASP A 40 18.69 11.00 -3.90
C ASP A 40 18.76 12.26 -3.02
N PHE A 41 18.29 12.18 -1.78
CA PHE A 41 18.36 13.30 -0.82
C PHE A 41 19.78 13.61 -0.32
N SER A 42 20.73 12.67 -0.41
CA SER A 42 22.16 12.91 -0.13
C SER A 42 22.95 13.38 -1.35
N ALA A 43 22.30 13.64 -2.48
CA ALA A 43 22.92 14.02 -3.75
C ALA A 43 24.01 13.02 -4.23
N SER A 44 23.80 11.73 -3.96
CA SER A 44 24.64 10.67 -4.56
C SER A 44 24.39 10.61 -6.07
N THR A 45 25.41 10.24 -6.84
CA THR A 45 25.34 10.07 -8.29
C THR A 45 25.67 8.64 -8.72
N ASP A 46 25.48 7.66 -7.83
CA ASP A 46 25.91 6.27 -8.04
C ASP A 46 25.09 5.53 -9.12
N SER A 47 24.00 6.13 -9.60
CA SER A 47 23.11 5.55 -10.61
C SER A 47 22.73 6.59 -11.66
N ALA A 48 22.49 6.15 -12.90
CA ALA A 48 22.08 7.04 -14.00
C ALA A 48 20.81 7.84 -13.69
N SER A 49 19.85 7.24 -12.96
CA SER A 49 18.65 7.94 -12.49
C SER A 49 18.95 9.06 -11.50
N LEU A 50 19.91 8.84 -10.59
CA LEU A 50 20.35 9.84 -9.62
C LEU A 50 21.17 10.97 -10.28
N GLN A 51 21.94 10.65 -11.32
CA GLN A 51 22.63 11.65 -12.14
C GLN A 51 21.64 12.53 -12.89
N HIS A 52 20.54 11.96 -13.41
CA HIS A 52 19.49 12.74 -14.05
C HIS A 52 18.71 13.58 -13.03
N GLN A 53 18.46 13.08 -11.82
CA GLN A 53 17.97 13.91 -10.72
C GLN A 53 18.94 15.07 -10.48
N ALA A 54 20.26 14.80 -10.39
CA ALA A 54 21.32 15.76 -10.13
C ALA A 54 21.38 16.96 -11.10
N THR A 55 20.86 16.85 -12.33
CA THR A 55 20.80 17.97 -13.28
C THR A 55 19.63 18.92 -13.03
N LYS A 56 18.57 18.48 -12.34
CA LYS A 56 17.38 19.30 -12.08
C LYS A 56 17.66 20.36 -11.00
N PRO A 57 17.07 21.57 -11.08
CA PRO A 57 17.17 22.54 -10.00
C PRO A 57 16.51 22.01 -8.72
N VAL A 58 17.04 22.41 -7.55
CA VAL A 58 16.61 21.89 -6.24
C VAL A 58 15.12 22.12 -5.98
N GLU A 59 14.60 23.29 -6.39
CA GLU A 59 13.18 23.65 -6.23
C GLU A 59 12.26 22.66 -6.94
N ARG A 60 12.56 22.33 -8.21
CA ARG A 60 11.80 21.34 -8.99
C ARG A 60 11.81 19.96 -8.34
N ARG A 61 12.95 19.54 -7.79
CA ARG A 61 13.03 18.24 -7.09
C ARG A 61 12.17 18.21 -5.83
N LEU A 62 12.09 19.33 -5.11
CA LEU A 62 11.23 19.44 -3.94
C LEU A 62 9.75 19.41 -4.31
N GLU A 63 9.35 20.12 -5.37
CA GLU A 63 7.99 20.08 -5.90
C GLU A 63 7.59 18.67 -6.35
N GLU A 64 8.45 18.00 -7.12
CA GLU A 64 8.25 16.60 -7.53
C GLU A 64 8.10 15.68 -6.32
N ALA A 65 8.97 15.82 -5.31
CA ALA A 65 8.89 15.03 -4.09
C ALA A 65 7.57 15.27 -3.30
N GLU A 66 7.05 16.49 -3.29
CA GLU A 66 5.76 16.80 -2.69
C GLU A 66 4.59 16.19 -3.47
N GLU A 67 4.65 16.20 -4.80
CA GLU A 67 3.68 15.53 -5.66
C GLU A 67 3.66 14.02 -5.42
N TYR A 68 4.84 13.40 -5.32
CA TYR A 68 4.95 11.97 -4.98
C TYR A 68 4.33 11.64 -3.61
N VAL A 69 4.52 12.49 -2.59
CA VAL A 69 3.89 12.28 -1.27
C VAL A 69 2.37 12.29 -1.39
N LYS A 70 1.79 13.23 -2.17
CA LYS A 70 0.34 13.28 -2.41
C LYS A 70 -0.15 12.04 -3.13
N TYR A 71 0.58 11.59 -4.15
CA TYR A 71 0.27 10.38 -4.89
C TYR A 71 0.26 9.14 -3.99
N LEU A 72 1.28 8.95 -3.14
CA LEU A 72 1.36 7.81 -2.22
C LEU A 72 0.22 7.82 -1.19
N ALA A 73 -0.12 8.98 -0.64
CA ALA A 73 -1.26 9.11 0.26
C ALA A 73 -2.58 8.75 -0.44
N GLY A 74 -2.75 9.19 -1.70
CA GLY A 74 -3.88 8.82 -2.56
C GLY A 74 -3.93 7.32 -2.82
N GLN A 75 -2.80 6.69 -3.13
CA GLN A 75 -2.70 5.26 -3.38
C GLN A 75 -3.11 4.44 -2.15
N ARG A 76 -2.68 4.86 -0.95
CA ARG A 76 -3.10 4.21 0.31
C ARG A 76 -4.61 4.26 0.50
N MET A 77 -5.19 5.46 0.31
CA MET A 77 -6.64 5.65 0.42
C MET A 77 -7.40 4.83 -0.63
N TYR A 78 -6.89 4.78 -1.86
CA TYR A 78 -7.45 3.97 -2.94
C TYR A 78 -7.48 2.49 -2.57
N THR A 79 -6.36 1.93 -2.06
CA THR A 79 -6.32 0.54 -1.59
C THR A 79 -7.35 0.30 -0.48
N THR A 80 -7.46 1.18 0.51
CA THR A 80 -8.46 1.09 1.58
C THR A 80 -9.90 1.12 1.04
N LEU A 81 -10.17 1.97 0.04
CA LEU A 81 -11.50 2.06 -0.57
C LEU A 81 -11.86 0.80 -1.36
N ILE A 82 -10.91 0.23 -2.11
CA ILE A 82 -11.14 -1.03 -2.82
C ILE A 82 -11.48 -2.14 -1.83
N GLU A 83 -10.70 -2.30 -0.77
CA GLU A 83 -10.92 -3.35 0.24
C GLU A 83 -12.29 -3.21 0.90
N ARG A 84 -12.74 -1.99 1.16
CA ARG A 84 -14.03 -1.72 1.81
C ARG A 84 -15.23 -1.97 0.88
N TYR A 85 -15.16 -1.48 -0.35
CA TYR A 85 -16.30 -1.49 -1.27
C TYR A 85 -16.30 -2.70 -2.21
N ASN A 86 -15.21 -3.45 -2.27
CA ASN A 86 -15.09 -4.69 -3.03
C ASN A 86 -14.66 -5.87 -2.13
N PRO A 87 -15.50 -6.29 -1.16
CA PRO A 87 -15.17 -7.40 -0.27
C PRO A 87 -15.04 -8.75 -1.00
N GLY A 88 -15.58 -8.87 -2.21
CA GLY A 88 -15.48 -10.06 -3.05
C GLY A 88 -14.28 -10.07 -4.00
N MET A 89 -13.38 -9.07 -3.93
CA MET A 89 -12.27 -8.92 -4.88
C MET A 89 -11.27 -10.06 -4.80
N ASN A 90 -11.10 -10.64 -3.60
CA ASN A 90 -10.20 -11.77 -3.35
C ASN A 90 -10.91 -13.14 -3.36
N MET A 91 -12.22 -13.19 -3.66
CA MET A 91 -12.95 -14.46 -3.73
C MET A 91 -12.77 -15.11 -5.10
N THR A 92 -12.43 -16.40 -5.12
CA THR A 92 -12.44 -17.17 -6.37
C THR A 92 -13.88 -17.43 -6.81
N GLU A 93 -14.06 -17.77 -8.10
CA GLU A 93 -15.38 -18.13 -8.62
C GLU A 93 -15.96 -19.36 -7.90
N GLU A 94 -15.14 -20.34 -7.49
CA GLU A 94 -15.62 -21.50 -6.72
C GLU A 94 -16.22 -21.09 -5.37
N ASP A 95 -15.58 -20.16 -4.67
CA ASP A 95 -16.07 -19.66 -3.38
C ASP A 95 -17.36 -18.85 -3.54
N ARG A 96 -17.49 -18.10 -4.64
CA ARG A 96 -18.72 -17.36 -4.98
C ARG A 96 -19.88 -18.32 -5.27
N VAL A 97 -19.63 -19.40 -6.01
CA VAL A 97 -20.64 -20.45 -6.29
C VAL A 97 -21.07 -21.13 -4.99
N ARG A 98 -20.14 -21.50 -4.10
CA ARG A 98 -20.46 -22.09 -2.79
C ARG A 98 -21.31 -21.19 -1.90
N LEU A 99 -20.96 -19.90 -1.78
CA LEU A 99 -21.74 -18.96 -0.98
C LEU A 99 -23.14 -18.72 -1.55
N THR A 100 -23.26 -18.72 -2.88
CA THR A 100 -24.56 -18.64 -3.56
C THR A 100 -25.37 -19.91 -3.31
N ALA A 101 -24.77 -21.09 -3.45
CA ALA A 101 -25.39 -22.39 -3.17
C ALA A 101 -25.91 -22.51 -1.72
N ARG A 102 -25.13 -22.01 -0.74
CA ARG A 102 -25.57 -21.89 0.66
C ARG A 102 -26.75 -20.93 0.82
N ARG A 103 -26.73 -19.79 0.13
CA ARG A 103 -27.80 -18.78 0.19
C ARG A 103 -29.12 -19.27 -0.42
N VAL A 104 -29.07 -20.05 -1.51
CA VAL A 104 -30.27 -20.60 -2.17
C VAL A 104 -30.74 -21.92 -1.57
N GLY A 105 -30.02 -22.47 -0.59
CA GLY A 105 -30.37 -23.74 0.04
C GLY A 105 -30.09 -24.98 -0.83
N MET A 106 -29.17 -24.85 -1.81
CA MET A 106 -28.67 -25.98 -2.59
C MET A 106 -27.54 -26.72 -1.86
N ASP A 107 -26.82 -26.02 -0.96
CA ASP A 107 -25.74 -26.56 -0.12
C ASP A 107 -25.94 -26.11 1.34
N LEU A 108 -26.96 -26.65 2.02
CA LEU A 108 -27.24 -26.29 3.43
C LEU A 108 -26.19 -26.90 4.37
N PRO A 109 -25.76 -26.17 5.42
CA PRO A 109 -24.95 -26.75 6.48
C PRO A 109 -25.63 -27.95 7.14
N ILE A 110 -24.85 -29.02 7.39
CA ILE A 110 -25.32 -30.30 7.94
C ILE A 110 -26.05 -30.11 9.29
N GLU A 111 -25.64 -29.11 10.07
CA GLU A 111 -26.27 -28.73 11.35
C GLU A 111 -27.74 -28.31 11.18
N VAL A 112 -28.03 -27.52 10.14
CA VAL A 112 -29.40 -27.05 9.83
C VAL A 112 -30.24 -28.21 9.29
N LEU A 113 -29.65 -29.08 8.47
CA LEU A 113 -30.30 -30.27 7.93
C LEU A 113 -30.69 -31.26 9.06
N ASN A 114 -29.79 -31.48 10.03
CA ASN A 114 -30.03 -32.35 11.19
C ASN A 114 -31.13 -31.81 12.12
N GLN A 115 -31.25 -30.49 12.26
CA GLN A 115 -32.33 -29.85 13.01
C GLN A 115 -33.69 -29.98 12.30
N MET A 116 -33.74 -29.78 10.98
CA MET A 116 -34.95 -30.00 10.17
C MET A 116 -35.43 -31.46 10.20
N GLY A 117 -34.51 -32.43 10.30
CA GLY A 117 -34.84 -33.85 10.46
C GLY A 117 -35.42 -34.21 11.83
N LYS A 118 -35.08 -33.47 12.89
CA LYS A 118 -35.58 -33.71 14.26
C LYS A 118 -36.99 -33.17 14.52
N GLY A 119 -37.48 -32.22 13.71
CA GLY A 119 -38.84 -31.68 13.79
C GLY A 119 -39.90 -32.48 13.03
N ARG A 120 -39.50 -33.57 12.34
CA ARG A 120 -40.39 -34.51 11.65
C ARG A 120 -40.45 -35.84 12.42
N LYS A 121 -40.99 -35.81 13.63
CA LYS A 121 -41.49 -36.99 14.34
C LYS A 121 -42.76 -36.62 15.10
#